data_AF-A0A1G3BHF9-F1
#
_entry.id   AF-A0A1G3BHF9-F1
#
_cell.length_a   1.000
_cell.length_b   1.000
_cell.length_c   1.000
_cell.angle_alpha   90.00
_cell.angle_beta   90.00
_cell.angle_gamma   90.00
#
_symmetry.space_group_name_H-M   'P 1'
#
loop_
_entity.id
_entity.type
_entity.pdbx_description
1 polymer ?
#
loop_
_entity_poly.entity_id
_entity_poly.type
_entity_poly.pdbx_seq_one_letter_code
_entity_poly.pdbx_strand_id
1 'polypeptide(L)'
;MKTFLTFETSAKILQYHNVIPGEAKNLVLWLCGVAASCHAQRWSKLQRYILPFLIVYITLSVSTLFASEETKICPKCNATYPAEVNFCSVDGTKLAEQVIVLQCPKCGRMGRPAEIYCPLDGEKLTPAGEKVKEQKEHQIQLAVEHYKEGNKLSEQGDYDKALEEYLEAEKLRPDFPELQHNMGWAYGKLGNLEEAVKHLRKYITINPDAEDYVEVLSYVSIMEKTLAGKKEHEKVRETRDEVTKKALAMDDNKWDMTLIPAGEFIMGIEDQRDDCRPAHGVYLPAFYIDKYEVTNAQYYKFLEYIKKTGDHSKCHKDDPSGKDHTPREWEDHYYDSLDFPVTRIDWYDAYAYAAWAGKRLPTEAEWEKAARGPSGNWWPWGNDWDPNKCNVGVDQKPVGSYETGKSPYGCYDMAGSVAEWVADWYNPFYYEASLSSSPQGPEKGLRRIIRGGSRFGQGFLLRSTSRKSEQPTVHNQAVGFRCARDPS
;
A
#
# COMPACT_ATOMS: atom_id res chain seq x y z
N MET A 1 9.66 73.11 -7.97
CA MET A 1 9.65 71.78 -8.62
C MET A 1 8.39 71.04 -8.17
N LYS A 2 7.37 71.02 -9.04
CA LYS A 2 6.66 69.85 -9.60
C LYS A 2 5.85 69.00 -8.58
N THR A 3 4.56 69.28 -8.36
CA THR A 3 3.33 68.71 -8.98
C THR A 3 2.92 67.30 -8.49
N PHE A 4 1.61 67.15 -8.23
CA PHE A 4 0.76 65.95 -8.12
C PHE A 4 0.58 65.26 -6.74
N LEU A 5 -0.40 65.75 -5.99
CA LEU A 5 -1.41 64.89 -5.36
C LEU A 5 -2.35 64.38 -6.48
N THR A 6 -2.72 63.10 -6.49
CA THR A 6 -4.10 62.63 -6.23
C THR A 6 -4.37 61.17 -6.66
N PHE A 7 -5.26 60.53 -5.88
CA PHE A 7 -6.20 59.44 -6.19
C PHE A 7 -5.75 57.96 -6.07
N GLU A 8 -5.72 57.52 -4.80
CA GLU A 8 -6.15 56.18 -4.39
C GLU A 8 -7.62 55.93 -4.78
N THR A 9 -7.89 55.42 -5.99
CA THR A 9 -9.18 54.76 -6.32
C THR A 9 -9.05 53.73 -7.45
N SER A 10 -7.84 53.31 -7.81
CA SER A 10 -7.59 52.48 -9.01
C SER A 10 -7.44 50.99 -8.72
N ALA A 11 -7.51 50.54 -7.46
CA ALA A 11 -7.18 49.17 -7.08
C ALA A 11 -8.39 48.28 -6.72
N LYS A 12 -9.63 48.71 -6.96
CA LYS A 12 -10.84 47.91 -6.65
C LYS A 12 -11.84 47.73 -7.80
N ILE A 13 -11.47 48.05 -9.05
CA ILE A 13 -12.36 47.93 -10.23
C ILE A 13 -11.98 46.77 -11.16
N LEU A 14 -10.88 46.05 -10.90
CA LEU A 14 -10.39 44.95 -11.76
C LEU A 14 -10.79 43.52 -11.31
N GLN A 15 -11.86 43.36 -10.53
CA GLN A 15 -12.37 42.05 -10.13
C GLN A 15 -13.91 41.94 -10.25
N TYR A 16 -14.46 42.21 -11.43
CA TYR A 16 -15.85 41.81 -11.75
C TYR A 16 -15.99 41.46 -13.24
N HIS A 17 -15.22 40.47 -13.70
CA HIS A 17 -15.58 39.68 -14.88
C HIS A 17 -16.47 38.51 -14.41
N ASN A 18 -17.76 38.80 -14.18
CA ASN A 18 -18.89 37.85 -14.15
C ASN A 18 -20.14 38.52 -13.54
N VAL A 19 -20.60 39.62 -14.14
CA VAL A 19 -21.89 40.21 -13.77
C VAL A 19 -22.96 39.57 -14.65
N ILE A 20 -23.86 38.81 -14.02
CA ILE A 20 -25.05 38.24 -14.63
C ILE A 20 -25.86 39.40 -15.26
N PRO A 21 -26.42 39.28 -16.49
CA PRO A 21 -27.04 40.39 -17.22
C PRO A 21 -28.14 41.18 -16.48
N GLY A 22 -28.72 40.62 -15.41
CA GLY A 22 -29.71 41.29 -14.57
C GLY A 22 -29.15 42.36 -13.63
N GLU A 23 -27.90 42.25 -13.17
CA GLU A 23 -27.32 43.16 -12.17
C GLU A 23 -26.75 44.45 -12.79
N ALA A 24 -26.32 44.42 -14.06
CA ALA A 24 -25.89 45.60 -14.80
C ALA A 24 -27.03 46.63 -14.98
N LYS A 25 -28.27 46.14 -15.13
CA LYS A 25 -29.47 46.98 -15.24
C LYS A 25 -29.76 47.73 -13.93
N ASN A 26 -29.52 47.07 -12.79
CA ASN A 26 -29.68 47.66 -11.46
C ASN A 26 -28.58 48.68 -11.15
N LEU A 27 -27.35 48.45 -11.61
CA LEU A 27 -26.25 49.41 -11.47
C LEU A 27 -26.52 50.71 -12.27
N VAL A 28 -27.05 50.58 -13.49
CA VAL A 28 -27.42 51.74 -14.33
C VAL A 28 -28.62 52.49 -13.75
N LEU A 29 -29.65 51.79 -13.25
CA LEU A 29 -30.79 52.41 -12.56
C LEU A 29 -30.37 53.10 -11.26
N TRP A 30 -29.42 52.52 -10.52
CA TRP A 30 -28.84 53.13 -9.32
C TRP A 30 -28.04 54.40 -9.66
N LEU A 31 -27.20 54.36 -10.70
CA LEU A 31 -26.44 55.53 -11.18
C LEU A 31 -27.36 56.65 -11.72
N CYS A 32 -28.45 56.31 -12.40
CA CYS A 32 -29.48 57.26 -12.83
C CYS A 32 -30.27 57.84 -11.63
N GLY A 33 -30.53 57.03 -10.60
CA GLY A 33 -31.17 57.47 -9.35
C GLY A 33 -30.30 58.42 -8.53
N VAL A 34 -28.99 58.18 -8.48
CA VAL A 34 -28.01 59.08 -7.84
C VAL A 34 -27.94 60.43 -8.58
N ALA A 35 -28.07 60.42 -9.92
CA ALA A 35 -28.12 61.66 -10.71
C ALA A 35 -29.41 62.47 -10.49
N ALA A 36 -30.56 61.83 -10.27
CA ALA A 36 -31.84 62.50 -9.99
C ALA A 36 -31.95 63.04 -8.55
N SER A 37 -31.24 62.43 -7.59
CA SER A 37 -31.31 62.77 -6.17
C SER A 37 -30.44 63.98 -5.78
N CYS A 38 -29.55 64.44 -6.66
CA CYS A 38 -28.59 65.51 -6.39
C CYS A 38 -29.04 66.89 -6.89
N HIS A 39 -30.35 67.19 -6.86
CA HIS A 39 -30.89 68.49 -7.26
C HIS A 39 -30.73 69.60 -6.20
N ALA A 40 -29.78 69.47 -5.27
CA ALA A 40 -29.57 70.43 -4.18
C ALA A 40 -28.09 70.55 -3.76
N GLN A 41 -27.17 70.89 -4.67
CA GLN A 41 -25.94 71.63 -4.30
C GLN A 41 -25.19 72.19 -5.53
N ARG A 42 -24.56 73.36 -5.34
CA ARG A 42 -23.85 74.13 -6.37
C ARG A 42 -22.69 73.33 -6.98
N TRP A 43 -22.83 72.95 -8.24
CA TRP A 43 -21.76 72.37 -9.05
C TRP A 43 -20.66 73.41 -9.34
N SER A 44 -19.39 73.01 -9.20
CA SER A 44 -18.25 73.84 -9.63
C SER A 44 -18.17 73.89 -11.16
N LYS A 45 -17.64 75.00 -11.73
CA LYS A 45 -17.58 75.23 -13.19
C LYS A 45 -16.94 74.06 -13.98
N LEU A 46 -16.04 73.30 -13.37
CA LEU A 46 -15.35 72.16 -14.00
C LEU A 46 -16.27 70.95 -14.22
N GLN A 47 -17.20 70.70 -13.29
CA GLN A 47 -18.08 69.53 -13.35
C GLN A 47 -19.19 69.67 -14.42
N ARG A 48 -19.51 70.90 -14.86
CA ARG A 48 -20.46 71.15 -15.97
C ARG A 48 -19.93 70.76 -17.35
N TYR A 49 -18.60 70.70 -17.52
CA TYR A 49 -17.97 70.33 -18.79
C TYR A 49 -17.61 68.84 -18.87
N ILE A 50 -17.33 68.20 -17.72
CA ILE A 50 -16.91 66.79 -17.68
C ILE A 50 -18.11 65.84 -17.74
N LEU A 51 -19.22 66.17 -17.10
CA LEU A 51 -20.39 65.27 -17.03
C LEU A 51 -21.03 64.95 -18.39
N PRO A 52 -21.21 65.91 -19.34
CA PRO A 52 -21.71 65.57 -20.67
C PRO A 52 -20.74 64.68 -21.45
N PHE A 53 -19.42 64.91 -21.30
CA PHE A 53 -18.40 64.07 -21.94
C PHE A 53 -18.36 62.66 -21.36
N LEU A 54 -18.52 62.52 -20.04
CA LEU A 54 -18.57 61.22 -19.38
C LEU A 54 -19.84 60.46 -19.78
N ILE A 55 -20.98 61.13 -19.88
CA ILE A 55 -22.24 60.54 -20.36
C ILE A 55 -22.10 60.11 -21.82
N VAL A 56 -21.55 60.95 -22.69
CA VAL A 56 -21.32 60.60 -24.10
C VAL A 56 -20.34 59.43 -24.23
N TYR A 57 -19.26 59.42 -23.45
CA TYR A 57 -18.28 58.34 -23.42
C TYR A 57 -18.88 57.03 -22.90
N ILE A 58 -19.69 57.07 -21.83
CA ILE A 58 -20.41 55.91 -21.30
C ILE A 58 -21.46 55.43 -22.31
N THR A 59 -22.18 56.31 -22.99
CA THR A 59 -23.14 55.90 -24.03
C THR A 59 -22.44 55.28 -25.24
N LEU A 60 -21.28 55.82 -25.66
CA LEU A 60 -20.48 55.28 -26.76
C LEU A 60 -19.86 53.92 -26.41
N SER A 61 -19.32 53.78 -25.21
CA SER A 61 -18.72 52.53 -24.73
C SER A 61 -19.78 51.44 -24.47
N VAL A 62 -20.97 51.83 -23.99
CA VAL A 62 -22.12 50.92 -23.86
C VAL A 62 -22.65 50.50 -25.23
N SER A 63 -22.70 51.39 -26.23
CA SER A 63 -23.09 51.01 -27.60
C SER A 63 -22.09 50.06 -28.28
N THR A 64 -20.80 50.12 -27.94
CA THR A 64 -19.80 49.13 -28.42
C THR A 64 -19.85 47.81 -27.67
N LEU A 65 -20.34 47.78 -26.42
CA LEU A 65 -20.52 46.55 -25.63
C LEU A 65 -21.80 45.78 -25.99
N PHE A 66 -22.73 46.40 -26.72
CA PHE A 66 -23.99 45.78 -27.17
C PHE A 66 -24.11 45.62 -28.70
N ALA A 67 -23.04 45.91 -29.46
CA ALA A 67 -22.97 45.43 -30.83
C ALA A 67 -22.71 43.93 -30.77
N SER A 68 -23.73 43.11 -30.99
CA SER A 68 -23.53 41.71 -31.32
C SER A 68 -22.65 41.68 -32.57
N GLU A 69 -21.38 41.31 -32.43
CA GLU A 69 -20.55 41.02 -33.59
C GLU A 69 -21.23 39.86 -34.32
N GLU A 70 -21.87 40.17 -35.45
CA GLU A 70 -22.48 39.16 -36.30
C GLU A 70 -21.36 38.22 -36.73
N THR A 71 -21.40 36.94 -36.35
CA THR A 71 -20.38 35.97 -36.77
C THR A 71 -20.92 35.07 -37.88
N LYS A 72 -20.04 34.66 -38.78
CA LYS A 72 -20.34 33.73 -39.88
C LYS A 72 -19.63 32.41 -39.62
N ILE A 73 -20.23 31.29 -40.02
CA ILE A 73 -19.66 29.95 -39.82
C ILE A 73 -19.39 29.30 -41.18
N CYS A 74 -18.27 28.59 -41.28
CA CYS A 74 -18.02 27.73 -42.43
C CYS A 74 -18.88 26.46 -42.32
N PRO A 75 -19.76 26.16 -43.30
CA PRO A 75 -20.62 24.99 -43.24
C PRO A 75 -19.87 23.64 -43.38
N LYS A 76 -18.58 23.64 -43.70
CA LYS A 76 -17.75 22.43 -43.81
C LYS A 76 -16.87 22.16 -42.59
N CYS A 77 -16.09 23.15 -42.16
CA CYS A 77 -15.15 23.00 -41.05
C CYS A 77 -15.68 23.54 -39.72
N ASN A 78 -16.86 24.16 -39.71
CA ASN A 78 -17.53 24.73 -38.53
C ASN A 78 -16.73 25.82 -37.78
N ALA A 79 -15.68 26.37 -38.41
CA ALA A 79 -14.93 27.50 -37.88
C ALA A 79 -15.76 28.79 -37.96
N THR A 80 -15.70 29.60 -36.89
CA THR A 80 -16.40 30.87 -36.74
C THR A 80 -15.51 32.03 -37.17
N TYR A 81 -16.08 32.99 -37.91
CA TYR A 81 -15.37 34.14 -38.46
C TYR A 81 -16.13 35.45 -38.15
N PRO A 82 -15.42 36.58 -38.08
CA PRO A 82 -16.05 37.91 -38.03
C PRO A 82 -16.96 38.18 -39.24
N ALA A 83 -17.96 39.06 -39.06
CA ALA A 83 -19.00 39.37 -40.06
C ALA A 83 -18.44 39.74 -41.44
N GLU A 84 -17.31 40.44 -41.45
CA GLU A 84 -16.65 40.96 -42.64
C GLU A 84 -15.99 39.86 -43.50
N VAL A 85 -15.74 38.68 -42.93
CA VAL A 85 -15.13 37.57 -43.65
C VAL A 85 -16.22 36.81 -44.42
N ASN A 86 -16.00 36.60 -45.72
CA ASN A 86 -16.99 35.93 -46.59
C ASN A 86 -16.59 34.52 -47.02
N PHE A 87 -15.34 34.12 -46.80
CA PHE A 87 -14.80 32.83 -47.22
C PHE A 87 -13.94 32.21 -46.11
N CYS A 88 -14.05 30.89 -45.96
CA CYS A 88 -13.27 30.14 -44.98
C CYS A 88 -11.78 30.14 -45.33
N SER A 89 -10.93 30.48 -44.35
CA SER A 89 -9.47 30.46 -44.50
C SER A 89 -8.86 29.05 -44.66
N VAL A 90 -9.61 28.01 -44.28
CA VAL A 90 -9.15 26.61 -44.33
C VAL A 90 -9.51 25.95 -45.66
N ASP A 91 -10.72 26.18 -46.17
CA ASP A 91 -11.25 25.42 -47.31
C ASP A 91 -11.86 26.27 -48.45
N GLY A 92 -11.86 27.61 -48.32
CA GLY A 92 -12.35 28.53 -49.35
C GLY A 92 -13.86 28.55 -49.54
N THR A 93 -14.66 27.85 -48.73
CA THR A 93 -16.11 27.81 -48.84
C THR A 93 -16.71 29.17 -48.43
N LYS A 94 -17.75 29.63 -49.14
CA LYS A 94 -18.51 30.83 -48.76
C LYS A 94 -19.17 30.61 -47.40
N LEU A 95 -18.94 31.54 -46.47
CA LEU A 95 -19.42 31.45 -45.10
C LEU A 95 -20.92 31.78 -45.03
N ALA A 96 -21.65 31.06 -44.18
CA ALA A 96 -23.08 31.26 -43.95
C ALA A 96 -23.31 32.11 -42.69
N GLU A 97 -24.32 32.98 -42.71
CA GLU A 97 -24.80 33.68 -41.52
C GLU A 97 -25.26 32.67 -40.47
N GLN A 98 -24.89 32.89 -39.21
CA GLN A 98 -25.26 32.02 -38.11
C GLN A 98 -26.77 32.17 -37.81
N VAL A 99 -27.61 31.40 -38.50
CA VAL A 99 -29.04 31.32 -38.18
C VAL A 99 -29.19 30.52 -36.90
N ILE A 100 -29.41 31.19 -35.77
CA ILE A 100 -29.79 30.53 -34.51
C ILE A 100 -31.10 29.80 -34.76
N VAL A 101 -31.04 28.48 -34.90
CA VAL A 101 -32.24 27.66 -35.09
C VAL A 101 -32.91 27.50 -33.73
N LEU A 102 -34.06 28.13 -33.56
CA LEU A 102 -34.86 28.01 -32.34
C LEU A 102 -35.66 26.71 -32.39
N GLN A 103 -35.89 26.08 -31.24
CA GLN A 103 -36.62 24.84 -31.07
C GLN A 103 -37.58 24.99 -29.89
N CYS A 104 -38.79 24.42 -30.00
CA CYS A 104 -39.69 24.37 -28.86
C CYS A 104 -39.14 23.38 -27.82
N PRO A 105 -38.94 23.81 -26.56
CA PRO A 105 -38.44 22.94 -25.50
C PRO A 105 -39.39 21.81 -25.13
N LYS A 106 -40.68 21.88 -25.50
CA LYS A 106 -41.72 20.93 -25.09
C LYS A 106 -42.08 19.90 -26.17
N CYS A 107 -42.37 20.34 -27.39
CA CYS A 107 -42.72 19.45 -28.51
C CYS A 107 -41.57 19.18 -29.50
N GLY A 108 -40.41 19.80 -29.33
CA GLY A 108 -39.24 19.55 -30.17
C GLY A 108 -39.31 20.13 -31.59
N ARG A 109 -40.39 20.84 -31.94
CA ARG A 109 -40.57 21.49 -33.24
C ARG A 109 -39.55 22.61 -33.44
N MET A 110 -38.88 22.62 -34.59
CA MET A 110 -38.01 23.72 -35.01
C MET A 110 -38.85 24.96 -35.37
N GLY A 111 -38.46 26.11 -34.85
CA GLY A 111 -39.05 27.41 -35.14
C GLY A 111 -38.75 27.85 -36.56
N ARG A 112 -39.74 28.49 -37.21
CA ARG A 112 -39.52 29.20 -38.48
C ARG A 112 -38.91 30.58 -38.22
N PRO A 113 -38.26 31.22 -39.22
CA PRO A 113 -37.75 32.58 -39.07
C PRO A 113 -38.86 33.53 -38.57
N ALA A 114 -38.54 34.33 -37.53
CA ALA A 114 -39.43 35.23 -36.79
C ALA A 114 -40.47 34.59 -35.84
N GLU A 115 -40.54 33.26 -35.71
CA GLU A 115 -41.30 32.63 -34.61
C GLU A 115 -40.53 32.78 -33.28
N ILE A 116 -41.17 33.36 -32.26
CA ILE A 116 -40.61 33.48 -30.89
C ILE A 116 -41.28 32.50 -29.92
N TYR A 117 -42.52 32.10 -30.21
CA TYR A 117 -43.31 31.15 -29.42
C TYR A 117 -43.80 30.00 -30.30
N CYS A 118 -43.91 28.80 -29.72
CA CYS A 118 -44.38 27.61 -30.41
C CYS A 118 -45.89 27.69 -30.67
N PRO A 119 -46.36 27.48 -31.91
CA PRO A 119 -47.79 27.53 -32.24
C PRO A 119 -48.63 26.40 -31.62
N LEU A 120 -47.98 25.31 -31.19
CA LEU A 120 -48.67 24.11 -30.70
C LEU A 120 -48.96 24.16 -29.20
N ASP A 121 -48.07 24.80 -28.42
CA ASP A 121 -48.11 24.76 -26.96
C ASP A 121 -47.88 26.12 -26.29
N GLY A 122 -47.58 27.17 -27.06
CA GLY A 122 -47.37 28.53 -26.57
C GLY A 122 -46.03 28.78 -25.88
N GLU A 123 -45.15 27.77 -25.78
CA GLU A 123 -43.86 27.91 -25.12
C GLU A 123 -42.89 28.79 -25.92
N LYS A 124 -42.03 29.53 -25.22
CA LYS A 124 -40.99 30.33 -25.87
C LYS A 124 -39.96 29.41 -26.53
N LEU A 125 -39.64 29.66 -27.80
CA LEU A 125 -38.63 28.88 -28.51
C LEU A 125 -37.23 29.24 -28.01
N THR A 126 -36.40 28.21 -27.80
CA THR A 126 -35.04 28.28 -27.26
C THR A 126 -34.04 27.79 -28.32
N PRO A 127 -32.79 28.28 -28.40
CA PRO A 127 -31.76 27.67 -29.23
C PRO A 127 -31.78 26.13 -29.21
N ALA A 128 -31.79 25.50 -30.38
CA ALA A 128 -31.78 24.06 -30.50
C ALA A 128 -30.56 23.47 -29.76
N GLY A 129 -30.79 22.52 -28.85
CA GLY A 129 -29.75 21.92 -28.01
C GLY A 129 -29.47 22.64 -26.68
N GLU A 130 -30.13 23.76 -26.36
CA GLU A 130 -29.94 24.49 -25.09
C GLU A 130 -30.22 23.61 -23.86
N LYS A 131 -31.30 22.83 -23.87
CA LYS A 131 -31.60 21.86 -22.79
C LYS A 131 -30.51 20.80 -22.59
N VAL A 132 -29.90 20.33 -23.68
CA VAL A 132 -28.82 19.33 -23.62
C VAL A 132 -27.56 19.98 -23.05
N LYS A 133 -27.30 21.25 -23.40
CA LYS A 133 -26.21 22.05 -22.84
C LYS A 133 -26.41 22.32 -21.34
N GLU A 134 -27.60 22.74 -20.92
CA GLU A 134 -27.96 22.93 -19.51
C GLU A 134 -27.83 21.64 -18.69
N GLN A 135 -28.29 20.50 -19.23
CA GLN A 135 -28.14 19.19 -18.58
C GLN A 135 -26.67 18.82 -18.42
N LYS A 136 -25.84 19.06 -19.43
CA LYS A 136 -24.41 18.78 -19.38
C LYS A 136 -23.68 19.71 -18.39
N GLU A 137 -24.03 20.99 -18.37
CA GLU A 137 -23.51 21.95 -17.38
C GLU A 137 -23.90 21.57 -15.95
N HIS A 138 -25.14 21.11 -15.75
CA HIS A 138 -25.60 20.62 -14.46
C HIS A 138 -24.82 19.36 -14.01
N GLN A 139 -24.58 18.41 -14.91
CA GLN A 139 -23.74 17.23 -14.62
C GLN A 139 -22.30 17.61 -14.27
N ILE A 140 -21.71 18.57 -14.99
CA ILE A 140 -20.35 19.07 -14.69
C ILE A 140 -20.31 19.71 -13.30
N GLN A 141 -21.32 20.52 -12.96
CA GLN A 141 -21.41 21.17 -11.66
C GLN A 141 -21.52 20.14 -10.53
N LEU A 142 -22.39 19.14 -10.70
CA LEU A 142 -22.55 18.05 -9.74
C LEU A 142 -21.25 17.23 -9.57
N ALA A 143 -20.53 16.97 -10.67
CA ALA A 143 -19.23 16.30 -10.60
C ALA A 143 -18.20 17.10 -9.77
N VAL A 144 -18.20 18.43 -9.91
CA VAL A 144 -17.31 19.33 -9.15
C VAL A 144 -17.69 19.36 -7.66
N GLU A 145 -18.97 19.21 -7.32
CA GLU A 145 -19.43 19.13 -5.93
C GLU A 145 -18.93 17.85 -5.25
N HIS A 146 -19.14 16.70 -5.89
CA HIS A 146 -18.59 15.42 -5.42
C HIS A 146 -17.06 15.47 -5.29
N TYR A 147 -16.35 16.02 -6.28
CA TYR A 147 -14.90 16.21 -6.21
C TYR A 147 -14.45 17.06 -5.01
N LYS A 148 -15.17 18.15 -4.71
CA LYS A 148 -14.86 19.01 -3.55
C LYS A 148 -15.08 18.31 -2.22
N GLU A 149 -16.15 17.53 -2.09
CA GLU A 149 -16.38 16.75 -0.87
C GLU A 149 -15.34 15.64 -0.72
N GLY A 150 -14.99 14.96 -1.80
CA GLY A 150 -13.88 14.00 -1.82
C GLY A 150 -12.55 14.60 -1.39
N ASN A 151 -12.21 15.80 -1.86
CA ASN A 151 -11.00 16.51 -1.44
C ASN A 151 -10.99 16.80 0.06
N LYS A 152 -12.12 17.27 0.61
CA LYS A 152 -12.27 17.55 2.04
C LYS A 152 -12.10 16.29 2.90
N LEU A 153 -12.63 15.16 2.45
CA LEU A 153 -12.44 13.86 3.12
C LEU A 153 -10.98 13.38 3.03
N SER A 154 -10.36 13.55 1.87
CA SER A 154 -8.95 13.22 1.65
C SER A 154 -8.02 14.08 2.53
N GLU A 155 -8.30 15.36 2.72
CA GLU A 155 -7.57 16.25 3.64
C GLU A 155 -7.69 15.80 5.11
N GLN A 156 -8.79 15.14 5.47
CA GLN A 156 -9.00 14.53 6.78
C GLN A 156 -8.31 13.17 6.92
N GLY A 157 -7.77 12.61 5.82
CA GLY A 157 -7.19 11.28 5.77
C GLY A 157 -8.19 10.14 5.56
N ASP A 158 -9.48 10.45 5.37
CA ASP A 158 -10.55 9.49 5.11
C ASP A 158 -10.57 9.09 3.62
N TYR A 159 -9.52 8.41 3.15
CA TYR A 159 -9.34 8.08 1.73
C TYR A 159 -10.41 7.15 1.16
N ASP A 160 -10.96 6.22 1.95
CA ASP A 160 -12.03 5.31 1.50
C ASP A 160 -13.30 6.10 1.13
N LYS A 161 -13.74 7.01 2.01
CA LYS A 161 -14.91 7.87 1.73
C LYS A 161 -14.62 8.89 0.64
N ALA A 162 -13.38 9.41 0.58
CA ALA A 162 -12.99 10.30 -0.51
C ALA A 162 -13.14 9.61 -1.87
N LEU A 163 -12.78 8.33 -1.97
CA LEU A 163 -12.96 7.53 -3.17
C LEU A 163 -14.43 7.31 -3.51
N GLU A 164 -15.32 7.13 -2.55
CA GLU A 164 -16.77 7.04 -2.80
C GLU A 164 -17.27 8.29 -3.55
N GLU A 165 -16.92 9.49 -3.06
CA GLU A 165 -17.26 10.76 -3.70
C GLU A 165 -16.56 10.93 -5.06
N TYR A 166 -15.28 10.59 -5.16
CA TYR A 166 -14.55 10.66 -6.42
C TYR A 166 -15.12 9.73 -7.49
N LEU A 167 -15.61 8.54 -7.13
CA LEU A 167 -16.25 7.61 -8.05
C LEU A 167 -17.57 8.18 -8.60
N GLU A 168 -18.36 8.87 -7.76
CA GLU A 168 -19.56 9.59 -8.26
C GLU A 168 -19.17 10.75 -9.20
N ALA A 169 -18.11 11.50 -8.87
CA ALA A 169 -17.58 12.53 -9.76
C ALA A 169 -17.09 11.95 -11.11
N GLU A 170 -16.43 10.78 -11.10
CA GLU A 170 -15.92 10.14 -12.31
C GLU A 170 -17.04 9.67 -13.23
N LYS A 171 -18.14 9.14 -12.68
CA LYS A 171 -19.33 8.75 -13.48
C LYS A 171 -19.90 9.93 -14.27
N LEU A 172 -19.88 11.12 -13.68
CA LEU A 172 -20.42 12.34 -14.28
C LEU A 172 -19.42 13.00 -15.23
N ARG A 173 -18.13 12.97 -14.89
CA ARG A 173 -17.06 13.61 -15.67
C ARG A 173 -15.77 12.77 -15.63
N PRO A 174 -15.62 11.78 -16.52
CA PRO A 174 -14.46 10.89 -16.52
C PRO A 174 -13.16 11.60 -16.94
N ASP A 175 -13.23 12.61 -17.81
CA ASP A 175 -12.07 13.37 -18.30
C ASP A 175 -11.87 14.65 -17.47
N PHE A 176 -11.77 14.49 -16.16
CA PHE A 176 -11.49 15.55 -15.20
C PHE A 176 -10.07 15.37 -14.63
N PRO A 177 -9.06 16.13 -15.09
CA PRO A 177 -7.65 15.90 -14.74
C PRO A 177 -7.38 15.84 -13.23
N GLU A 178 -7.83 16.85 -12.49
CA GLU A 178 -7.57 16.98 -11.06
C GLU A 178 -8.22 15.84 -10.24
N LEU A 179 -9.39 15.38 -10.68
CA LEU A 179 -10.04 14.21 -10.11
C LEU A 179 -9.21 12.93 -10.35
N GLN A 180 -8.75 12.70 -11.57
CA GLN A 180 -7.94 11.52 -11.91
C GLN A 180 -6.62 11.50 -11.13
N HIS A 181 -5.98 12.66 -11.00
CA HIS A 181 -4.80 12.80 -10.16
C HIS A 181 -5.10 12.44 -8.69
N ASN A 182 -6.15 13.01 -8.09
CA ASN A 182 -6.48 12.78 -6.68
C ASN A 182 -6.96 11.35 -6.40
N MET A 183 -7.69 10.72 -7.32
CA MET A 183 -8.04 9.30 -7.25
C MET A 183 -6.79 8.42 -7.25
N GLY A 184 -5.84 8.71 -8.15
CA GLY A 184 -4.57 8.00 -8.22
C GLY A 184 -3.80 8.04 -6.90
N TRP A 185 -3.74 9.22 -6.27
CA TRP A 185 -3.15 9.38 -4.94
C TRP A 185 -3.91 8.67 -3.83
N ALA A 186 -5.24 8.78 -3.79
CA ALA A 186 -6.06 8.12 -2.78
C ALA A 186 -5.93 6.60 -2.84
N TYR A 187 -6.00 6.00 -4.03
CA TYR A 187 -5.73 4.57 -4.21
C TYR A 187 -4.31 4.18 -3.80
N GLY A 188 -3.31 5.02 -4.10
CA GLY A 188 -1.93 4.82 -3.67
C GLY A 188 -1.78 4.80 -2.15
N LYS A 189 -2.50 5.68 -1.43
CA LYS A 189 -2.53 5.71 0.04
C LYS A 189 -3.19 4.49 0.66
N LEU A 190 -4.20 3.94 0.00
CA LEU A 190 -4.85 2.68 0.39
C LEU A 190 -4.07 1.42 -0.05
N GLY A 191 -2.95 1.59 -0.76
CA GLY A 191 -2.13 0.48 -1.24
C GLY A 191 -2.69 -0.25 -2.48
N ASN A 192 -3.77 0.25 -3.08
CA ASN A 192 -4.32 -0.27 -4.34
C ASN A 192 -3.54 0.32 -5.53
N LEU A 193 -2.35 -0.24 -5.75
CA LEU A 193 -1.42 0.27 -6.76
C LEU A 193 -1.94 0.13 -8.19
N GLU A 194 -2.78 -0.87 -8.49
CA GLU A 194 -3.31 -1.07 -9.84
C GLU A 194 -4.26 0.05 -10.26
N GLU A 195 -5.22 0.38 -9.39
CA GLU A 195 -6.12 1.52 -9.63
C GLU A 195 -5.36 2.85 -9.57
N ALA A 196 -4.39 2.99 -8.67
CA ALA A 196 -3.53 4.18 -8.61
C ALA A 196 -2.83 4.46 -9.95
N VAL A 197 -2.15 3.44 -10.51
CA VAL A 197 -1.48 3.53 -11.81
C VAL A 197 -2.46 3.87 -12.93
N LYS A 198 -3.62 3.22 -12.96
CA LYS A 198 -4.67 3.46 -13.97
C LYS A 198 -5.13 4.92 -13.99
N HIS A 199 -5.44 5.49 -12.84
CA HIS A 199 -5.92 6.88 -12.73
C HIS A 199 -4.81 7.90 -13.04
N LEU A 200 -3.58 7.68 -12.57
CA LEU A 200 -2.45 8.57 -12.88
C LEU A 200 -2.02 8.50 -14.37
N ARG A 201 -2.09 7.32 -14.99
CA ARG A 201 -1.89 7.18 -16.46
C ARG A 201 -2.96 7.95 -17.23
N LYS A 202 -4.21 7.91 -16.77
CA LYS A 202 -5.30 8.67 -17.37
C LYS A 202 -5.07 10.17 -17.22
N TYR A 203 -4.66 10.66 -16.03
CA TYR A 203 -4.25 12.05 -15.80
C TYR A 203 -3.18 12.53 -16.78
N ILE A 204 -2.08 11.78 -16.92
CA ILE A 204 -0.99 12.07 -17.86
C ILE A 204 -1.49 12.14 -19.32
N THR A 205 -2.47 11.31 -19.67
CA THR A 205 -3.05 11.25 -21.02
C THR A 205 -3.94 12.45 -21.31
N ILE A 206 -4.75 12.89 -20.34
CA ILE A 206 -5.69 14.02 -20.50
C ILE A 206 -5.03 15.38 -20.26
N ASN A 207 -3.89 15.43 -19.56
CA ASN A 207 -3.16 16.67 -19.24
C ASN A 207 -1.65 16.53 -19.51
N PRO A 208 -1.24 16.46 -20.80
CA PRO A 208 0.17 16.25 -21.17
C PRO A 208 1.09 17.43 -20.86
N ASP A 209 0.53 18.64 -20.70
CA ASP A 209 1.28 19.87 -20.43
C ASP A 209 1.30 20.24 -18.94
N ALA A 210 0.92 19.31 -18.06
CA ALA A 210 0.92 19.53 -16.62
C ALA A 210 2.34 19.80 -16.09
N GLU A 211 2.47 20.76 -15.16
CA GLU A 211 3.76 21.10 -14.53
C GLU A 211 4.36 19.90 -13.78
N ASP A 212 3.51 19.07 -13.18
CA ASP A 212 3.86 17.87 -12.40
C ASP A 212 3.97 16.59 -13.27
N TYR A 213 3.85 16.69 -14.60
CA TYR A 213 3.83 15.53 -15.52
C TYR A 213 4.99 14.54 -15.24
N VAL A 214 6.21 15.05 -15.11
CA VAL A 214 7.41 14.24 -14.89
C VAL A 214 7.38 13.56 -13.52
N GLU A 215 6.86 14.25 -12.51
CA GLU A 215 6.73 13.72 -11.16
C GLU A 215 5.71 12.57 -11.13
N VAL A 216 4.53 12.77 -11.73
CA VAL A 216 3.49 11.74 -11.81
C VAL A 216 3.97 10.53 -12.60
N LEU A 217 4.70 10.74 -13.71
CA LEU A 217 5.26 9.65 -14.50
C LEU A 217 6.30 8.84 -13.70
N SER A 218 7.09 9.50 -12.85
CA SER A 218 8.02 8.84 -11.92
C SER A 218 7.27 7.95 -10.93
N TYR A 219 6.20 8.46 -10.30
CA TYR A 219 5.38 7.66 -9.38
C TYR A 219 4.76 6.44 -10.07
N VAL A 220 4.19 6.63 -11.26
CA VAL A 220 3.62 5.54 -12.06
C VAL A 220 4.67 4.46 -12.35
N SER A 221 5.88 4.85 -12.78
CA SER A 221 6.97 3.92 -13.06
C SER A 221 7.38 3.10 -11.83
N ILE A 222 7.48 3.73 -10.65
CA ILE A 222 7.80 3.05 -9.38
C ILE A 222 6.69 2.05 -9.01
N MET A 223 5.42 2.45 -9.14
CA MET A 223 4.29 1.59 -8.82
C MET A 223 4.18 0.41 -9.80
N GLU A 224 4.36 0.62 -11.10
CA GLU A 224 4.40 -0.43 -12.11
C GLU A 224 5.54 -1.43 -11.84
N LYS A 225 6.73 -0.95 -11.50
CA LYS A 225 7.86 -1.82 -11.10
C LYS A 225 7.51 -2.66 -9.86
N THR A 226 6.84 -2.05 -8.89
CA THR A 226 6.41 -2.74 -7.66
C THR A 226 5.35 -3.81 -7.97
N LEU A 227 4.38 -3.49 -8.82
CA LEU A 227 3.34 -4.44 -9.28
C LEU A 227 3.94 -5.59 -10.08
N ALA A 228 4.89 -5.30 -10.98
CA ALA A 228 5.60 -6.33 -11.73
C ALA A 228 6.36 -7.27 -10.80
N GLY A 229 7.04 -6.74 -9.78
CA GLY A 229 7.70 -7.55 -8.74
C GLY A 229 6.72 -8.43 -7.97
N LYS A 230 5.58 -7.89 -7.53
CA LYS A 230 4.53 -8.68 -6.85
C LYS A 230 4.01 -9.82 -7.72
N LYS A 231 3.71 -9.56 -8.99
CA LYS A 231 3.23 -10.58 -9.95
C LYS A 231 4.27 -11.66 -10.19
N GLU A 232 5.56 -11.30 -10.22
CA GLU A 232 6.62 -12.29 -10.35
C GLU A 232 6.75 -13.15 -9.08
N HIS A 233 6.71 -12.53 -7.90
CA HIS A 233 6.75 -13.27 -6.63
C HIS A 233 5.56 -14.23 -6.49
N GLU A 234 4.37 -13.85 -6.97
CA GLU A 234 3.19 -14.72 -6.99
C GLU A 234 3.41 -15.95 -7.88
N LYS A 235 3.94 -15.77 -9.09
CA LYS A 235 4.27 -16.90 -9.98
C LYS A 235 5.31 -17.84 -9.40
N VAL A 236 6.35 -17.30 -8.75
CA VAL A 236 7.38 -18.12 -8.08
C VAL A 236 6.73 -18.98 -7.00
N ARG A 237 5.85 -18.40 -6.19
CA ARG A 237 5.10 -19.12 -5.14
C ARG A 237 4.21 -20.20 -5.75
N GLU A 238 3.42 -19.89 -6.77
CA GLU A 238 2.54 -20.87 -7.44
C GLU A 238 3.34 -22.06 -8.00
N THR A 239 4.46 -21.77 -8.68
CA THR A 239 5.33 -22.81 -9.25
C THR A 239 5.92 -23.70 -8.14
N ARG A 240 6.42 -23.10 -7.07
CA ARG A 240 6.94 -23.86 -5.93
C ARG A 240 5.85 -24.69 -5.26
N ASP A 241 4.66 -24.15 -5.09
CA ASP A 241 3.53 -24.84 -4.47
C ASP A 241 3.18 -26.12 -5.25
N GLU A 242 3.15 -26.05 -6.58
CA GLU A 242 2.95 -27.23 -7.44
C GLU A 242 4.05 -28.27 -7.27
N VAL A 243 5.32 -27.85 -7.30
CA VAL A 243 6.48 -28.74 -7.12
C VAL A 243 6.44 -29.41 -5.73
N THR A 244 6.14 -28.62 -4.69
CA THR A 244 6.10 -29.10 -3.31
C THR A 244 4.97 -30.10 -3.11
N LYS A 245 3.76 -29.82 -3.61
CA LYS A 245 2.63 -30.76 -3.55
C LYS A 245 2.97 -32.09 -4.22
N LYS A 246 3.63 -32.05 -5.37
CA LYS A 246 4.05 -33.26 -6.09
C LYS A 246 5.08 -34.06 -5.31
N ALA A 247 6.09 -33.40 -4.73
CA ALA A 247 7.12 -34.06 -3.93
C ALA A 247 6.54 -34.70 -2.65
N LEU A 248 5.66 -33.97 -1.95
CA LEU A 248 5.01 -34.44 -0.72
C LEU A 248 4.10 -35.66 -0.93
N ALA A 249 3.52 -35.81 -2.13
CA ALA A 249 2.70 -36.98 -2.47
C ALA A 249 3.53 -38.26 -2.67
N MET A 250 4.85 -38.16 -2.84
CA MET A 250 5.72 -39.29 -3.16
C MET A 250 6.40 -39.91 -1.92
N ASP A 251 6.67 -39.12 -0.88
CA ASP A 251 7.32 -39.61 0.35
C ASP A 251 7.02 -38.71 1.55
N ASP A 252 6.04 -39.10 2.38
CA ASP A 252 5.66 -38.38 3.60
C ASP A 252 6.33 -38.95 4.87
N ASN A 253 7.04 -40.08 4.77
CA ASN A 253 7.47 -40.83 5.95
C ASN A 253 8.96 -40.60 6.31
N LYS A 254 9.65 -39.66 5.68
CA LYS A 254 11.08 -39.44 5.91
C LYS A 254 11.43 -38.61 7.16
N TRP A 255 10.45 -37.99 7.82
CA TRP A 255 10.69 -37.09 8.97
C TRP A 255 10.42 -37.76 10.31
N ASP A 256 11.33 -38.64 10.68
CA ASP A 256 11.29 -39.38 11.94
C ASP A 256 11.69 -38.52 13.16
N MET A 257 11.19 -38.94 14.32
CA MET A 257 11.72 -38.55 15.62
C MET A 257 12.64 -39.65 16.18
N THR A 258 13.61 -39.29 17.01
CA THR A 258 14.41 -40.23 17.79
C THR A 258 13.98 -40.20 19.25
N LEU A 259 13.97 -41.37 19.90
CA LEU A 259 13.67 -41.50 21.32
C LEU A 259 14.94 -41.21 22.12
N ILE A 260 14.90 -40.17 22.95
CA ILE A 260 15.93 -39.89 23.95
C ILE A 260 15.51 -40.62 25.24
N PRO A 261 16.35 -41.55 25.77
CA PRO A 261 15.99 -42.31 26.95
C PRO A 261 15.91 -41.43 28.21
N ALA A 262 15.06 -41.83 29.14
CA ALA A 262 15.01 -41.23 30.47
C ALA A 262 16.37 -41.36 31.17
N GLY A 263 16.72 -40.37 31.98
CA GLY A 263 17.95 -40.43 32.77
C GLY A 263 18.57 -39.06 33.00
N GLU A 264 19.60 -39.07 33.83
CA GLU A 264 20.39 -37.90 34.17
C GLU A 264 21.41 -37.56 33.08
N PHE A 265 21.70 -36.28 32.92
CA PHE A 265 22.84 -35.79 32.17
C PHE A 265 23.41 -34.54 32.84
N ILE A 266 24.63 -34.16 32.47
CA ILE A 266 25.23 -32.92 32.92
C ILE A 266 24.84 -31.81 31.94
N MET A 267 24.07 -30.84 32.44
CA MET A 267 23.69 -29.63 31.72
C MET A 267 24.64 -28.50 32.07
N GLY A 268 25.10 -27.76 31.06
CA GLY A 268 26.07 -26.68 31.25
C GLY A 268 27.52 -27.13 31.28
N ILE A 269 28.42 -26.19 31.57
CA ILE A 269 29.86 -26.41 31.65
C ILE A 269 30.47 -25.51 32.74
N GLU A 270 31.50 -26.02 33.42
CA GLU A 270 32.15 -25.30 34.53
C GLU A 270 33.21 -24.29 34.06
N ASP A 271 33.98 -24.63 33.01
CA ASP A 271 35.26 -23.98 32.72
C ASP A 271 35.20 -22.87 31.64
N GLN A 272 34.12 -22.08 31.56
CA GLN A 272 34.03 -20.96 30.60
C GLN A 272 33.30 -19.71 31.13
N ARG A 273 33.61 -18.54 30.52
CA ARG A 273 32.84 -17.30 30.67
C ARG A 273 31.39 -17.51 30.19
N ASP A 274 30.47 -16.79 30.84
CA ASP A 274 29.04 -16.62 30.55
C ASP A 274 28.05 -17.68 31.12
N ASP A 275 26.77 -17.43 30.81
CA ASP A 275 25.50 -18.00 31.26
C ASP A 275 25.29 -19.53 31.13
N CYS A 276 26.33 -20.27 30.75
CA CYS A 276 26.30 -21.72 30.56
C CYS A 276 26.73 -22.49 31.82
N ARG A 277 27.02 -21.77 32.92
CA ARG A 277 27.47 -22.28 34.22
C ARG A 277 26.39 -22.11 35.31
N PRO A 278 26.43 -22.88 36.41
CA PRO A 278 27.33 -24.00 36.66
C PRO A 278 26.95 -25.25 35.84
N ALA A 279 27.90 -26.17 35.69
CA ALA A 279 27.56 -27.53 35.27
C ALA A 279 26.73 -28.20 36.39
N HIS A 280 25.56 -28.73 36.06
CA HIS A 280 24.65 -29.32 37.05
C HIS A 280 23.94 -30.56 36.51
N GLY A 281 23.61 -31.49 37.40
CA GLY A 281 22.89 -32.71 37.06
C GLY A 281 21.40 -32.41 36.83
N VAL A 282 20.88 -32.86 35.69
CA VAL A 282 19.46 -32.74 35.34
C VAL A 282 18.91 -34.10 34.93
N TYR A 283 17.85 -34.53 35.59
CA TYR A 283 17.04 -35.67 35.18
C TYR A 283 15.98 -35.24 34.16
N LEU A 284 15.86 -35.99 33.07
CA LEU A 284 14.76 -35.87 32.11
C LEU A 284 14.06 -37.22 31.94
N PRO A 285 12.72 -37.27 31.87
CA PRO A 285 12.01 -38.44 31.39
C PRO A 285 12.40 -38.74 29.94
N ALA A 286 11.94 -39.89 29.42
CA ALA A 286 12.12 -40.18 28.01
C ALA A 286 11.25 -39.21 27.19
N PHE A 287 11.75 -38.79 26.03
CA PHE A 287 11.02 -37.92 25.10
C PHE A 287 11.47 -38.21 23.68
N TYR A 288 10.61 -37.90 22.71
CA TYR A 288 10.96 -37.88 21.30
C TYR A 288 11.44 -36.49 20.91
N ILE A 289 12.45 -36.41 20.06
CA ILE A 289 12.88 -35.18 19.40
C ILE A 289 13.06 -35.45 17.90
N ASP A 290 12.74 -34.47 17.05
CA ASP A 290 12.93 -34.59 15.60
C ASP A 290 14.41 -34.88 15.30
N LYS A 291 14.67 -35.86 14.42
CA LYS A 291 16.04 -36.19 13.99
C LYS A 291 16.71 -35.02 13.26
N TYR A 292 15.91 -34.21 12.58
CA TYR A 292 16.30 -33.08 11.73
C TYR A 292 15.55 -31.82 12.16
N GLU A 293 16.03 -30.64 11.76
CA GLU A 293 15.23 -29.42 11.80
C GLU A 293 13.98 -29.54 10.91
N VAL A 294 12.94 -28.78 11.23
CA VAL A 294 11.72 -28.72 10.39
C VAL A 294 12.09 -28.16 9.02
N THR A 295 11.73 -28.87 7.95
CA THR A 295 12.10 -28.46 6.58
C THR A 295 11.10 -27.49 5.95
N ASN A 296 11.51 -26.84 4.85
CA ASN A 296 10.64 -26.02 4.02
C ASN A 296 9.38 -26.77 3.54
N ALA A 297 9.51 -28.04 3.13
CA ALA A 297 8.37 -28.85 2.72
C ALA A 297 7.43 -29.21 3.88
N GLN A 298 7.95 -29.44 5.07
CA GLN A 298 7.14 -29.65 6.26
C GLN A 298 6.35 -28.39 6.62
N TYR A 299 7.04 -27.25 6.66
CA TYR A 299 6.43 -25.97 6.97
C TYR A 299 5.39 -25.55 5.93
N TYR A 300 5.61 -25.87 4.64
CA TYR A 300 4.63 -25.67 3.59
C TYR A 300 3.27 -26.33 3.89
N LYS A 301 3.26 -27.55 4.45
CA LYS A 301 1.99 -28.21 4.83
C LYS A 301 1.21 -27.43 5.89
N PHE A 302 1.93 -26.84 6.82
CA PHE A 302 1.34 -25.98 7.85
C PHE A 302 0.75 -24.71 7.22
N LEU A 303 1.46 -24.06 6.30
CA LEU A 303 0.94 -22.89 5.58
C LEU A 303 -0.32 -23.21 4.77
N GLU A 304 -0.33 -24.33 4.03
CA GLU A 304 -1.52 -24.77 3.29
C GLU A 304 -2.70 -25.06 4.22
N TYR A 305 -2.44 -25.63 5.40
CA TYR A 305 -3.47 -25.83 6.42
C TYR A 305 -4.06 -24.50 6.90
N ILE A 306 -3.22 -23.55 7.29
CA ILE A 306 -3.65 -22.22 7.75
C ILE A 306 -4.44 -21.50 6.65
N LYS A 307 -3.91 -21.45 5.42
CA LYS A 307 -4.57 -20.81 4.27
C LYS A 307 -5.94 -21.40 3.97
N LYS A 308 -6.09 -22.73 4.09
CA LYS A 308 -7.34 -23.43 3.79
C LYS A 308 -8.39 -23.30 4.90
N THR A 309 -7.96 -23.29 6.15
CA THR A 309 -8.87 -23.42 7.31
C THR A 309 -9.07 -22.13 8.08
N GLY A 310 -8.11 -21.20 8.03
CA GLY A 310 -8.03 -20.05 8.92
C GLY A 310 -7.90 -20.45 10.40
N ASP A 311 -7.50 -21.69 10.71
CA ASP A 311 -7.47 -22.20 12.07
C ASP A 311 -6.22 -21.75 12.83
N HIS A 312 -6.40 -20.78 13.72
CA HIS A 312 -5.38 -20.29 14.65
C HIS A 312 -5.54 -20.86 16.08
N SER A 313 -6.30 -21.95 16.27
CA SER A 313 -6.52 -22.56 17.60
C SER A 313 -5.25 -23.10 18.26
N LYS A 314 -4.18 -23.31 17.47
CA LYS A 314 -2.87 -23.79 17.90
C LYS A 314 -1.86 -22.67 18.15
N CYS A 315 -2.21 -21.42 17.83
CA CYS A 315 -1.33 -20.28 18.04
C CYS A 315 -1.15 -20.00 19.53
N HIS A 316 0.01 -19.43 19.87
CA HIS A 316 0.24 -18.96 21.22
C HIS A 316 -0.69 -17.78 21.53
N LYS A 317 -1.13 -17.64 22.78
CA LYS A 317 -2.02 -16.55 23.21
C LYS A 317 -1.49 -15.13 23.00
N ASP A 318 -0.17 -15.00 22.89
CA ASP A 318 0.53 -13.72 22.71
C ASP A 318 0.85 -13.45 21.22
N ASP A 319 0.42 -14.34 20.31
CA ASP A 319 0.58 -14.21 18.86
C ASP A 319 -0.51 -13.29 18.29
N PRO A 320 -0.23 -12.42 17.30
CA PRO A 320 -1.25 -11.59 16.68
C PRO A 320 -2.40 -12.42 16.08
N SER A 321 -3.63 -11.96 16.30
CA SER A 321 -4.82 -12.62 15.75
C SER A 321 -4.77 -12.64 14.21
N GLY A 322 -4.92 -13.83 13.62
CA GLY A 322 -4.99 -14.01 12.17
C GLY A 322 -3.64 -13.85 11.44
N LYS A 323 -2.53 -14.07 12.13
CA LYS A 323 -1.18 -14.01 11.53
C LYS A 323 -1.03 -15.04 10.40
N ASP A 324 -0.53 -14.63 9.24
CA ASP A 324 -0.35 -15.48 8.06
C ASP A 324 0.68 -16.62 8.25
N HIS A 325 1.58 -16.51 9.24
CA HIS A 325 2.69 -17.44 9.52
C HIS A 325 3.69 -17.67 8.35
N THR A 326 3.48 -17.02 7.19
CA THR A 326 4.40 -17.06 6.06
C THR A 326 5.76 -16.51 6.46
N PRO A 327 6.87 -17.25 6.23
CA PRO A 327 8.21 -16.78 6.55
C PRO A 327 8.52 -15.47 5.82
N ARG A 328 9.35 -14.62 6.43
CA ARG A 328 9.78 -13.40 5.75
C ARG A 328 10.58 -13.75 4.50
N GLU A 329 10.34 -13.04 3.40
CA GLU A 329 10.97 -13.30 2.09
C GLU A 329 10.64 -14.70 1.55
N TRP A 330 9.41 -15.20 1.75
CA TRP A 330 8.96 -16.51 1.23
C TRP A 330 9.08 -16.65 -0.30
N GLU A 331 9.25 -15.57 -1.05
CA GLU A 331 9.57 -15.57 -2.48
C GLU A 331 11.04 -15.94 -2.81
N ASP A 332 11.93 -15.96 -1.82
CA ASP A 332 13.34 -16.29 -2.01
C ASP A 332 13.51 -17.76 -2.45
N HIS A 333 14.41 -17.99 -3.41
CA HIS A 333 14.72 -19.32 -3.96
C HIS A 333 15.28 -20.31 -2.93
N TYR A 334 15.68 -19.83 -1.75
CA TYR A 334 15.96 -20.67 -0.59
C TYR A 334 14.84 -21.68 -0.32
N TYR A 335 13.60 -21.24 -0.43
CA TYR A 335 12.41 -22.04 -0.13
C TYR A 335 12.07 -23.05 -1.23
N ASP A 336 12.68 -22.95 -2.40
CA ASP A 336 12.57 -23.96 -3.46
C ASP A 336 13.31 -25.26 -3.09
N SER A 337 14.26 -25.17 -2.16
CA SER A 337 14.95 -26.32 -1.59
C SER A 337 14.12 -26.93 -0.45
N LEU A 338 13.29 -27.91 -0.80
CA LEU A 338 12.30 -28.55 0.08
C LEU A 338 12.87 -29.18 1.36
N ASP A 339 14.12 -29.63 1.31
CA ASP A 339 14.81 -30.30 2.42
C ASP A 339 15.76 -29.37 3.20
N PHE A 340 15.76 -28.08 2.88
CA PHE A 340 16.45 -27.10 3.73
C PHE A 340 15.62 -26.85 4.99
N PRO A 341 16.27 -26.53 6.13
CA PRO A 341 15.56 -26.14 7.35
C PRO A 341 14.73 -24.88 7.08
N VAL A 342 13.54 -24.75 7.63
CA VAL A 342 12.78 -23.49 7.54
C VAL A 342 13.44 -22.42 8.41
N THR A 343 13.56 -21.21 7.87
CA THR A 343 14.13 -20.04 8.57
C THR A 343 13.29 -18.81 8.34
N ARG A 344 13.66 -17.69 8.99
CA ARG A 344 12.95 -16.40 8.92
C ARG A 344 11.51 -16.50 9.40
N ILE A 345 11.33 -17.37 10.38
CA ILE A 345 10.14 -17.54 11.20
C ILE A 345 10.46 -17.05 12.61
N ASP A 346 9.46 -16.57 13.33
CA ASP A 346 9.62 -16.18 14.73
C ASP A 346 9.31 -17.34 15.69
N TRP A 347 9.43 -17.11 17.00
CA TRP A 347 9.20 -18.16 17.98
C TRP A 347 7.73 -18.63 18.00
N TYR A 348 6.79 -17.73 17.73
CA TYR A 348 5.36 -18.04 17.73
C TYR A 348 4.97 -18.89 16.52
N ASP A 349 5.60 -18.66 15.38
CA ASP A 349 5.49 -19.52 14.20
C ASP A 349 5.95 -20.95 14.49
N ALA A 350 7.13 -21.09 15.12
CA ALA A 350 7.68 -22.38 15.52
C ALA A 350 6.75 -23.10 16.53
N TYR A 351 6.20 -22.36 17.49
CA TYR A 351 5.24 -22.86 18.47
C TYR A 351 3.94 -23.36 17.80
N ALA A 352 3.35 -22.54 16.93
CA ALA A 352 2.09 -22.85 16.25
C ALA A 352 2.25 -24.08 15.34
N TYR A 353 3.35 -24.15 14.58
CA TYR A 353 3.68 -25.32 13.79
C TYR A 353 3.79 -26.57 14.66
N ALA A 354 4.57 -26.51 15.76
CA ALA A 354 4.80 -27.68 16.61
C ALA A 354 3.47 -28.21 17.19
N ALA A 355 2.62 -27.31 17.70
CA ALA A 355 1.31 -27.66 18.22
C ALA A 355 0.36 -28.22 17.15
N TRP A 356 0.37 -27.65 15.93
CA TRP A 356 -0.37 -28.17 14.77
C TRP A 356 0.08 -29.57 14.38
N ALA A 357 1.38 -29.83 14.39
CA ALA A 357 1.97 -31.13 14.08
C ALA A 357 1.76 -32.19 15.19
N GLY A 358 1.03 -31.86 16.27
CA GLY A 358 0.84 -32.76 17.42
C GLY A 358 2.11 -32.96 18.25
N LYS A 359 2.99 -31.96 18.25
CA LYS A 359 4.28 -31.91 18.93
C LYS A 359 4.35 -30.66 19.83
N ARG A 360 5.54 -30.33 20.32
CA ARG A 360 5.89 -29.09 21.02
C ARG A 360 7.32 -28.68 20.67
N LEU A 361 7.74 -27.47 21.06
CA LEU A 361 9.17 -27.15 21.08
C LEU A 361 9.87 -27.96 22.19
N PRO A 362 11.13 -28.40 21.99
CA PRO A 362 11.93 -28.98 23.06
C PRO A 362 12.20 -27.93 24.14
N THR A 363 12.41 -28.37 25.38
CA THR A 363 13.05 -27.50 26.38
C THR A 363 14.54 -27.33 26.07
N GLU A 364 15.18 -26.31 26.64
CA GLU A 364 16.63 -26.10 26.52
C GLU A 364 17.40 -27.34 27.02
N ALA A 365 16.94 -27.95 28.11
CA ALA A 365 17.55 -29.14 28.69
C ALA A 365 17.39 -30.37 27.80
N GLU A 366 16.21 -30.57 27.22
CA GLU A 366 15.95 -31.65 26.27
C GLU A 366 16.85 -31.52 25.03
N TRP A 367 16.94 -30.30 24.49
CA TRP A 367 17.80 -30.01 23.35
C TRP A 367 19.27 -30.31 23.66
N GLU A 368 19.78 -29.85 24.82
CA GLU A 368 21.17 -30.07 25.21
C GLU A 368 21.48 -31.56 25.43
N LYS A 369 20.58 -32.29 26.10
CA LYS A 369 20.71 -33.75 26.28
C LYS A 369 20.76 -34.45 24.92
N ALA A 370 19.84 -34.11 24.01
CA ALA A 370 19.79 -34.68 22.68
C ALA A 370 21.07 -34.43 21.85
N ALA A 371 21.70 -33.26 22.04
CA ALA A 371 22.94 -32.89 21.37
C ALA A 371 24.18 -33.59 21.96
N ARG A 372 24.33 -33.57 23.29
CA ARG A 372 25.60 -33.95 23.97
C ARG A 372 25.72 -35.44 24.27
N GLY A 373 24.58 -36.12 24.46
CA GLY A 373 24.58 -37.48 24.98
C GLY A 373 25.05 -37.58 26.45
N PRO A 374 25.09 -38.80 26.99
CA PRO A 374 25.42 -39.05 28.41
C PRO A 374 26.88 -38.74 28.75
N SER A 375 27.78 -38.75 27.75
CA SER A 375 29.20 -38.44 27.91
C SER A 375 29.50 -36.95 28.03
N GLY A 376 28.49 -36.07 27.86
CA GLY A 376 28.65 -34.62 28.03
C GLY A 376 29.53 -33.97 26.95
N ASN A 377 29.47 -34.46 25.70
CA ASN A 377 30.32 -34.00 24.60
C ASN A 377 30.19 -32.48 24.34
N TRP A 378 31.30 -31.80 24.02
CA TRP A 378 31.30 -30.36 23.72
C TRP A 378 30.57 -30.03 22.41
N TRP A 379 30.71 -30.88 21.40
CA TRP A 379 29.97 -30.88 20.15
C TRP A 379 29.24 -32.22 20.00
N PRO A 380 28.23 -32.33 19.13
CA PRO A 380 27.43 -33.56 19.02
C PRO A 380 28.28 -34.82 18.78
N TRP A 381 29.34 -34.69 17.99
CA TRP A 381 30.24 -35.78 17.62
C TRP A 381 31.42 -36.01 18.58
N GLY A 382 31.60 -35.20 19.62
CA GLY A 382 32.72 -35.35 20.57
C GLY A 382 33.32 -34.04 21.07
N ASN A 383 34.57 -34.12 21.56
CA ASN A 383 35.26 -33.00 22.21
C ASN A 383 36.33 -32.33 21.32
N ASP A 384 36.52 -32.85 20.10
CA ASP A 384 37.41 -32.27 19.11
C ASP A 384 36.59 -31.55 18.04
N TRP A 385 36.85 -30.25 17.86
CA TRP A 385 36.20 -29.44 16.84
C TRP A 385 36.58 -29.93 15.44
N ASP A 386 35.57 -30.18 14.59
CA ASP A 386 35.76 -30.56 13.19
C ASP A 386 34.70 -29.86 12.32
N PRO A 387 35.07 -28.84 11.52
CA PRO A 387 34.13 -28.11 10.67
C PRO A 387 33.57 -28.97 9.54
N ASN A 388 34.12 -30.16 9.25
CA ASN A 388 33.59 -31.06 8.21
C ASN A 388 32.40 -31.90 8.71
N LYS A 389 32.04 -31.77 9.99
CA LYS A 389 30.94 -32.50 10.63
C LYS A 389 29.68 -31.66 10.83
N CYS A 390 29.66 -30.43 10.33
CA CYS A 390 28.50 -29.56 10.44
C CYS A 390 28.42 -28.61 9.26
N ASN A 391 27.24 -28.03 9.05
CA ASN A 391 27.08 -26.98 8.05
C ASN A 391 27.58 -25.63 8.60
N VAL A 392 28.72 -25.18 8.11
CA VAL A 392 29.29 -23.85 8.37
C VAL A 392 29.78 -23.19 7.08
N GLY A 393 29.65 -21.87 6.98
CA GLY A 393 30.08 -21.10 5.83
C GLY A 393 28.94 -20.64 4.94
N VAL A 394 29.23 -20.47 3.65
CA VAL A 394 28.36 -19.76 2.69
C VAL A 394 27.20 -20.64 2.21
N ASP A 395 27.45 -21.93 1.98
CA ASP A 395 26.50 -22.83 1.36
C ASP A 395 25.45 -23.32 2.37
N GLN A 396 24.18 -23.18 2.03
CA GLN A 396 23.11 -23.90 2.71
C GLN A 396 23.08 -25.36 2.26
N LYS A 397 22.67 -26.25 3.14
CA LYS A 397 22.63 -27.70 2.89
C LYS A 397 21.29 -28.27 3.33
N PRO A 398 20.80 -29.34 2.69
CA PRO A 398 19.67 -30.11 3.20
C PRO A 398 19.94 -30.60 4.61
N VAL A 399 18.88 -30.72 5.42
CA VAL A 399 18.99 -31.38 6.72
C VAL A 399 19.55 -32.79 6.54
N GLY A 400 20.37 -33.23 7.49
CA GLY A 400 20.97 -34.55 7.46
C GLY A 400 22.21 -34.70 6.57
N SER A 401 22.75 -33.62 6.02
CA SER A 401 23.91 -33.67 5.11
C SER A 401 25.20 -34.18 5.76
N TYR A 402 25.29 -34.15 7.09
CA TYR A 402 26.51 -34.46 7.84
C TYR A 402 26.36 -35.73 8.70
N GLU A 403 26.49 -36.88 8.06
CA GLU A 403 26.34 -38.20 8.68
C GLU A 403 27.27 -38.42 9.89
N THR A 404 28.51 -37.94 9.80
CA THR A 404 29.53 -38.04 10.87
C THR A 404 29.38 -36.98 11.95
N GLY A 405 28.43 -36.05 11.78
CA GLY A 405 28.11 -34.95 12.69
C GLY A 405 26.98 -35.23 13.67
N LYS A 406 26.38 -36.41 13.61
CA LYS A 406 25.28 -36.80 14.49
C LYS A 406 25.64 -36.72 15.96
N SER A 407 24.63 -36.39 16.77
CA SER A 407 24.68 -36.59 18.21
C SER A 407 24.74 -38.08 18.59
N PRO A 408 25.08 -38.43 19.84
CA PRO A 408 25.08 -39.83 20.29
C PRO A 408 23.70 -40.49 20.23
N TYR A 409 22.63 -39.70 20.14
CA TYR A 409 21.26 -40.19 19.99
C TYR A 409 20.74 -40.13 18.54
N GLY A 410 21.61 -39.82 17.58
CA GLY A 410 21.29 -39.82 16.15
C GLY A 410 20.57 -38.55 15.65
N CYS A 411 20.62 -37.45 16.40
CA CYS A 411 20.11 -36.16 15.92
C CYS A 411 21.16 -35.52 14.99
N TYR A 412 20.73 -35.05 13.83
CA TYR A 412 21.57 -34.34 12.87
C TYR A 412 21.56 -32.84 13.16
N ASP A 413 22.60 -32.16 12.69
CA ASP A 413 22.67 -30.70 12.59
C ASP A 413 22.46 -29.94 13.92
N MET A 414 22.64 -30.63 15.06
CA MET A 414 22.61 -30.02 16.40
C MET A 414 23.75 -29.01 16.63
N ALA A 415 24.65 -28.83 15.67
CA ALA A 415 25.67 -27.79 15.66
C ALA A 415 25.79 -27.25 14.22
N GLY A 416 25.70 -25.91 14.06
CA GLY A 416 25.72 -25.28 12.74
C GLY A 416 24.34 -25.29 12.07
N SER A 417 24.29 -25.22 10.73
CA SER A 417 23.04 -25.13 9.96
C SER A 417 22.23 -23.89 10.34
N VAL A 418 21.26 -24.03 11.23
CA VAL A 418 20.44 -22.96 11.79
C VAL A 418 20.42 -23.07 13.31
N ALA A 419 20.40 -21.94 14.00
CA ALA A 419 20.14 -21.96 15.43
C ALA A 419 18.66 -22.32 15.65
N GLU A 420 18.36 -23.00 16.74
CA GLU A 420 17.04 -23.61 16.92
C GLU A 420 16.30 -23.01 18.10
N TRP A 421 15.08 -22.53 17.87
CA TRP A 421 14.16 -22.12 18.92
C TRP A 421 13.87 -23.28 19.89
N VAL A 422 13.92 -23.00 21.19
CA VAL A 422 13.45 -23.90 22.26
C VAL A 422 12.31 -23.22 23.04
N ALA A 423 11.60 -23.97 23.88
CA ALA A 423 10.45 -23.46 24.63
C ALA A 423 10.83 -22.37 25.64
N ASP A 424 12.03 -22.45 26.22
CA ASP A 424 12.42 -21.70 27.41
C ASP A 424 12.62 -20.20 27.17
N TRP A 425 12.26 -19.41 28.18
CA TRP A 425 12.67 -18.02 28.28
C TRP A 425 14.16 -17.94 28.67
N TYR A 426 14.87 -16.98 28.12
CA TYR A 426 16.28 -16.75 28.43
C TYR A 426 16.44 -16.01 29.75
N ASN A 427 17.26 -16.57 30.64
CA ASN A 427 17.81 -15.89 31.80
C ASN A 427 19.27 -16.36 31.99
N PRO A 428 20.23 -15.42 32.04
CA PRO A 428 21.65 -15.77 32.15
C PRO A 428 22.04 -16.43 33.47
N PHE A 429 21.23 -16.28 34.52
CA PHE A 429 21.46 -16.85 35.85
C PHE A 429 20.61 -18.10 36.14
N TYR A 430 19.83 -18.59 35.17
CA TYR A 430 18.88 -19.69 35.42
C TYR A 430 19.56 -20.96 35.92
N TYR A 431 20.77 -21.28 35.43
CA TYR A 431 21.48 -22.50 35.81
C TYR A 431 21.85 -22.55 37.30
N GLU A 432 22.03 -21.40 37.96
CA GLU A 432 22.31 -21.35 39.41
C GLU A 432 21.11 -21.77 40.27
N ALA A 433 19.89 -21.64 39.73
CA ALA A 433 18.63 -21.95 40.41
C ALA A 433 17.81 -23.02 39.65
N SER A 434 18.44 -23.73 38.72
CA SER A 434 17.77 -24.69 37.85
C SER A 434 17.21 -25.86 38.65
N LEU A 435 16.04 -26.34 38.24
CA LEU A 435 15.47 -27.55 38.82
C LEU A 435 16.28 -28.78 38.36
N SER A 436 16.54 -29.70 39.29
CA SER A 436 17.27 -30.93 38.99
C SER A 436 16.46 -31.95 38.18
N SER A 437 15.16 -31.73 37.99
CA SER A 437 14.29 -32.60 37.20
C SER A 437 13.41 -31.78 36.27
N SER A 438 13.47 -32.06 34.97
CA SER A 438 12.62 -31.45 33.93
C SER A 438 12.51 -29.92 33.98
N PRO A 439 13.63 -29.17 34.04
CA PRO A 439 13.59 -27.70 34.03
C PRO A 439 12.90 -27.18 32.75
N GLN A 440 12.10 -26.13 32.91
CA GLN A 440 11.30 -25.48 31.86
C GLN A 440 11.75 -24.03 31.60
N GLY A 441 12.87 -23.62 32.18
CA GLY A 441 13.29 -22.23 32.20
C GLY A 441 12.49 -21.39 33.20
N PRO A 442 12.71 -20.07 33.22
CA PRO A 442 11.89 -19.13 33.99
C PRO A 442 10.51 -18.94 33.35
N GLU A 443 9.49 -18.63 34.15
CA GLU A 443 8.11 -18.47 33.67
C GLU A 443 7.91 -17.34 32.65
N LYS A 444 8.74 -16.28 32.75
CA LYS A 444 8.67 -15.08 31.91
C LYS A 444 10.08 -14.60 31.56
N GLY A 445 10.20 -13.92 30.41
CA GLY A 445 11.44 -13.31 29.96
C GLY A 445 11.21 -12.33 28.82
N LEU A 446 12.29 -11.65 28.41
CA LEU A 446 12.28 -10.72 27.28
C LEU A 446 12.67 -11.41 25.95
N ARG A 447 13.42 -12.52 26.03
CA ARG A 447 14.02 -13.22 24.89
C ARG A 447 13.83 -14.72 25.06
N ARG A 448 13.58 -15.44 23.98
CA ARG A 448 13.53 -16.91 23.95
C ARG A 448 14.91 -17.46 23.61
N ILE A 449 15.21 -18.65 24.10
CA ILE A 449 16.51 -19.28 23.87
C ILE A 449 16.59 -19.85 22.45
N ILE A 450 17.78 -19.73 21.85
CA ILE A 450 18.16 -20.45 20.63
C ILE A 450 19.44 -21.26 20.88
N ARG A 451 19.51 -22.45 20.28
CA ARG A 451 20.57 -23.44 20.52
C ARG A 451 21.29 -23.87 19.23
N GLY A 452 22.42 -24.56 19.35
CA GLY A 452 23.18 -25.14 18.22
C GLY A 452 24.03 -24.16 17.40
N GLY A 453 23.67 -22.87 17.42
CA GLY A 453 24.27 -21.88 16.53
C GLY A 453 23.90 -22.15 15.07
N SER A 454 24.45 -21.39 14.14
CA SER A 454 24.08 -21.49 12.72
C SER A 454 25.31 -21.60 11.84
N ARG A 455 25.11 -21.73 10.52
CA ARG A 455 26.20 -21.73 9.53
C ARG A 455 27.11 -20.49 9.57
N PHE A 456 26.66 -19.41 10.20
CA PHE A 456 27.44 -18.18 10.40
C PHE A 456 28.35 -18.22 11.63
N GLY A 457 28.25 -19.27 12.46
CA GLY A 457 29.09 -19.50 13.63
C GLY A 457 30.28 -20.41 13.33
N GLN A 458 31.21 -20.48 14.28
CA GLN A 458 32.43 -21.28 14.19
C GLN A 458 32.83 -21.79 15.58
N GLY A 459 33.42 -22.99 15.65
CA GLY A 459 34.11 -23.50 16.84
C GLY A 459 33.27 -23.46 18.11
N PHE A 460 33.74 -22.70 19.11
CA PHE A 460 33.12 -22.63 20.43
C PHE A 460 31.69 -22.09 20.41
N LEU A 461 31.28 -21.32 19.39
CA LEU A 461 29.91 -20.80 19.25
C LEU A 461 28.88 -21.88 18.90
N LEU A 462 29.36 -23.04 18.43
CA LEU A 462 28.53 -24.18 18.01
C LEU A 462 28.61 -25.34 19.00
N ARG A 463 29.11 -25.09 20.22
CA ARG A 463 29.09 -26.11 21.27
C ARG A 463 27.66 -26.38 21.68
N SER A 464 27.41 -27.62 22.05
CA SER A 464 26.10 -28.04 22.51
C SER A 464 25.67 -27.38 23.82
N THR A 465 26.60 -26.77 24.57
CA THR A 465 26.30 -25.95 25.76
C THR A 465 26.02 -24.48 25.42
N SER A 466 26.42 -23.98 24.25
CA SER A 466 26.36 -22.56 23.92
C SER A 466 24.94 -22.03 23.89
N ARG A 467 24.65 -21.08 24.77
CA ARG A 467 23.34 -20.44 24.90
C ARG A 467 23.35 -19.13 24.15
N LYS A 468 22.31 -18.91 23.34
CA LYS A 468 21.99 -17.60 22.78
C LYS A 468 20.51 -17.36 22.97
N SER A 469 20.07 -16.13 22.75
CA SER A 469 18.68 -15.79 22.83
C SER A 469 18.31 -14.74 21.80
N GLU A 470 17.04 -14.70 21.42
CA GLU A 470 16.48 -13.72 20.51
C GLU A 470 15.12 -13.21 20.99
N GLN A 471 14.72 -12.02 20.55
CA GLN A 471 13.35 -11.55 20.77
C GLN A 471 12.38 -12.51 20.05
N PRO A 472 11.27 -12.92 20.68
CA PRO A 472 10.40 -13.96 20.14
C PRO A 472 9.70 -13.59 18.82
N THR A 473 9.72 -12.32 18.42
CA THR A 473 9.11 -11.78 17.19
C THR A 473 10.11 -11.58 16.04
N VAL A 474 11.39 -11.89 16.25
CA VAL A 474 12.44 -11.68 15.24
C VAL A 474 12.43 -12.82 14.24
N HIS A 475 12.39 -12.45 12.95
CA HIS A 475 12.42 -13.37 11.81
C HIS A 475 13.85 -13.43 11.26
N ASN A 476 14.71 -14.24 11.88
CA ASN A 476 16.14 -14.29 11.56
C ASN A 476 16.45 -15.41 10.56
N GLN A 477 17.20 -15.11 9.50
CA GLN A 477 17.65 -16.11 8.50
C GLN A 477 18.58 -17.18 9.06
N ALA A 478 19.17 -16.93 10.25
CA ALA A 478 20.05 -17.86 10.94
C ALA A 478 19.31 -18.75 11.94
N VAL A 479 17.98 -18.62 12.07
CA VAL A 479 17.18 -19.28 13.10
C VAL A 479 16.05 -20.06 12.45
N GLY A 480 15.96 -21.34 12.81
CA GLY A 480 14.87 -22.26 12.54
C GLY A 480 14.47 -22.97 13.83
N PHE A 481 14.03 -24.22 13.73
CA PHE A 481 13.63 -25.00 14.90
C PHE A 481 13.50 -26.50 14.58
N ARG A 482 13.40 -27.30 15.65
CA ARG A 482 12.97 -28.70 15.60
C ARG A 482 11.93 -28.95 16.68
N CYS A 483 11.13 -30.00 16.55
CA CYS A 483 10.09 -30.31 17.53
C CYS A 483 10.50 -31.45 18.48
N ALA A 484 9.80 -31.53 19.61
CA ALA A 484 9.83 -32.62 20.57
C ALA A 484 8.41 -33.09 20.89
N ARG A 485 8.29 -34.27 21.49
CA ARG A 485 7.01 -34.87 21.89
C ARG A 485 7.23 -35.82 23.07
N ASP A 486 6.33 -35.78 24.04
CA ASP A 486 6.35 -36.76 25.14
C ASP A 486 5.96 -38.17 24.64
N PRO A 487 6.46 -39.25 25.24
CA PRO A 487 6.01 -40.60 24.93
C PRO A 487 4.54 -40.77 25.33
N SER A 488 3.76 -41.46 24.49
CA SER A 488 2.33 -41.72 24.72
C SER A 488 2.06 -42.67 25.86
#